data_AF-A0A957K1V1-F1
#
_entry.id   AF-A0A957K1V1-F1
#
_cell.length_a   1.000
_cell.length_b   1.000
_cell.length_c   1.000
_cell.angle_alpha   90.00
_cell.angle_beta   90.00
_cell.angle_gamma   90.00
#
_symmetry.space_group_name_H-M   'P 1'
#
loop_
_entity.id
_entity.type
_entity.pdbx_description
1 polymer ?
#
loop_
_entity_poly.entity_id
_entity_poly.type
_entity_poly.pdbx_seq_one_letter_code
_entity_poly.pdbx_strand_id
1 'polypeptide(L)'
;MQKTQPNPLREIGTYEWLIRLLAAVTTFLFGYSYVATLYASILGPAPAAWLAGLVDTFVTDIGSLLWYKKRIDGSAQTERQLELAKDASDALFWLSVAKSIAVLILAVDLVTWPGWLLQLAGIVGTVGTIGAVVLNFWTVDQYAKAGPANKAALADAQDRAALRDELRGRISARRAERLDTLADQLFQLGYDESERGLIDEIAGTGTAERLRQPERPTLPAVTPTHDDLWQSILSDDMRQSERQRGPAGSDAGASFRNGTGR
;
A
#
# COMPACT_ATOMS: atom_id res chain seq x y z
N MET A 1 24.41 13.09 -2.24
CA MET A 1 23.37 14.04 -1.80
C MET A 1 22.35 13.27 -0.97
N GLN A 2 22.31 13.49 0.35
CA GLN A 2 21.25 12.96 1.20
C GLN A 2 19.95 13.64 0.77
N LYS A 3 19.00 12.87 0.20
CA LYS A 3 17.62 13.34 0.04
C LYS A 3 17.10 13.59 1.46
N THR A 4 16.98 14.85 1.84
CA THR A 4 16.19 15.28 2.99
C THR A 4 14.80 14.71 2.78
N GLN A 5 14.50 13.59 3.44
CA GLN A 5 13.13 13.07 3.47
C GLN A 5 12.26 14.19 4.05
N PRO A 6 11.21 14.63 3.33
CA PRO A 6 10.30 15.64 3.84
C PRO A 6 9.78 15.15 5.18
N ASN A 7 9.92 15.98 6.21
CA ASN A 7 9.51 15.64 7.56
C ASN A 7 7.99 15.36 7.51
N PRO A 8 7.52 14.14 7.78
CA PRO A 8 6.13 13.74 7.49
C PRO A 8 5.11 14.47 8.36
N LEU A 9 5.57 15.09 9.46
CA LEU A 9 4.77 16.02 10.26
C LEU A 9 4.45 17.34 9.54
N ARG A 10 5.15 17.67 8.46
CA ARG A 10 5.01 18.92 7.70
C ARG A 10 3.96 18.86 6.59
N GLU A 11 3.45 17.67 6.26
CA GLU A 11 2.36 17.46 5.29
C GLU A 11 0.95 17.47 5.91
N ILE A 12 0.85 17.31 7.23
CA ILE A 12 -0.41 17.52 7.95
C ILE A 12 -0.64 19.03 8.03
N GLY A 13 -1.48 19.56 7.15
CA GLY A 13 -1.84 20.97 7.14
C GLY A 13 -2.44 21.42 8.47
N THR A 14 -2.31 22.71 8.80
CA THR A 14 -2.82 23.30 10.06
C THR A 14 -4.28 22.94 10.36
N TYR A 15 -5.12 22.84 9.32
CA TYR A 15 -6.52 22.43 9.43
C TYR A 15 -6.70 20.96 9.87
N GLU A 16 -5.86 20.05 9.42
CA GLU A 16 -5.94 18.65 9.82
C GLU A 16 -5.53 18.45 11.28
N TRP A 17 -4.54 19.22 11.76
CA TRP A 17 -4.19 19.24 13.19
C TRP A 17 -5.33 19.78 14.06
N LEU A 18 -6.06 20.81 13.60
CA LEU A 18 -7.23 21.32 14.31
C LEU A 18 -8.34 20.27 14.39
N ILE A 19 -8.64 19.57 13.30
CA ILE A 19 -9.64 18.49 13.29
C ILE A 19 -9.24 17.38 14.26
N ARG A 20 -7.97 16.97 14.26
CA ARG A 20 -7.46 15.94 15.17
C ARG A 20 -7.50 16.38 16.63
N LEU A 21 -7.18 17.63 16.92
CA LEU A 21 -7.29 18.18 18.27
C LEU A 21 -8.75 18.19 18.74
N LEU A 22 -9.67 18.63 17.89
CA LEU A 22 -11.10 18.66 18.19
C LEU A 22 -11.65 17.24 18.43
N ALA A 23 -11.27 16.29 17.58
CA ALA A 23 -11.62 14.88 17.72
C ALA A 23 -11.06 14.27 19.02
N ALA A 24 -9.80 14.60 19.38
CA ALA A 24 -9.20 14.12 20.62
C ALA A 24 -9.91 14.67 21.87
N VAL A 25 -10.27 15.97 21.88
CA VAL A 25 -11.01 16.59 22.98
C VAL A 25 -12.41 15.99 23.13
N THR A 26 -13.11 15.80 22.01
CA THR A 26 -14.48 15.24 22.05
C THR A 26 -14.47 13.75 22.39
N THR A 27 -13.46 13.00 21.95
CA THR A 27 -13.22 11.62 22.37
C THR A 27 -12.87 11.53 23.85
N PHE A 28 -12.06 12.45 24.37
CA PHE A 28 -11.78 12.55 25.81
C PHE A 28 -13.09 12.75 26.59
N LEU A 29 -13.93 13.70 26.17
CA LEU A 29 -15.21 13.99 26.83
C LEU A 29 -16.16 12.80 26.78
N PHE A 30 -16.14 12.04 25.69
CA PHE A 30 -16.90 10.80 25.57
C PHE A 30 -16.42 9.75 26.56
N GLY A 31 -15.12 9.48 26.62
CA GLY A 31 -14.54 8.55 27.58
C GLY A 31 -14.81 8.96 29.03
N TYR A 32 -14.67 10.25 29.32
CA TYR A 32 -14.94 10.84 30.64
C TYR A 32 -16.39 10.66 31.08
N SER A 33 -17.34 10.90 30.18
CA SER A 33 -18.76 10.91 30.52
C SER A 33 -19.41 9.53 30.50
N TYR A 34 -18.96 8.65 29.60
CA TYR A 34 -19.69 7.42 29.28
C TYR A 34 -18.91 6.13 29.55
N VAL A 35 -17.57 6.16 29.53
CA VAL A 35 -16.71 4.96 29.66
C VAL A 35 -16.15 4.79 31.08
N ALA A 36 -16.28 5.80 31.94
CA ALA A 36 -15.81 5.83 33.33
C ALA A 36 -16.22 4.60 34.17
N THR A 37 -17.34 3.97 33.84
CA THR A 37 -17.91 2.82 34.56
C THR A 37 -16.96 1.62 34.63
N LEU A 38 -16.04 1.48 33.68
CA LEU A 38 -15.01 0.42 33.67
C LEU A 38 -14.09 0.46 34.88
N TYR A 39 -13.76 1.66 35.37
CA TYR A 39 -12.73 1.86 36.39
C TYR A 39 -13.31 2.37 37.72
N ALA A 40 -14.59 2.75 37.73
CA ALA A 40 -15.25 3.38 38.86
C ALA A 40 -15.22 2.53 40.15
N SER A 41 -15.29 1.21 40.03
CA SER A 41 -15.24 0.28 41.16
C SER A 41 -13.86 0.16 41.80
N ILE A 42 -12.79 0.53 41.08
CA ILE A 42 -11.40 0.37 41.53
C ILE A 42 -10.83 1.70 42.00
N LEU A 43 -11.07 2.79 41.26
CA LEU A 43 -10.43 4.09 41.49
C LEU A 43 -11.37 5.09 42.17
N GLY A 44 -12.67 4.82 42.19
CA GLY A 44 -13.70 5.82 42.51
C GLY A 44 -14.13 6.64 41.29
N PRO A 45 -15.28 7.34 41.36
CA PRO A 45 -15.96 7.86 40.18
C PRO A 45 -15.20 8.97 39.44
N ALA A 46 -14.66 9.95 40.18
CA ALA A 46 -13.92 11.07 39.57
C ALA A 46 -12.61 10.64 38.87
N PRO A 47 -11.67 9.93 39.52
CA PRO A 47 -10.44 9.49 38.86
C PRO A 47 -10.71 8.45 37.75
N ALA A 48 -11.76 7.63 37.86
CA ALA A 48 -12.16 6.71 36.80
C ALA A 48 -12.61 7.43 35.52
N ALA A 49 -13.34 8.54 35.66
CA ALA A 49 -13.75 9.36 34.52
C ALA A 49 -12.54 9.98 33.81
N TRP A 50 -11.62 10.58 34.56
CA TRP A 50 -10.36 11.08 33.99
C TRP A 50 -9.56 10.00 33.29
N LEU A 51 -9.38 8.84 33.94
CA LEU A 51 -8.65 7.73 33.33
C LEU A 51 -9.33 7.23 32.05
N ALA A 52 -10.65 7.07 32.06
CA ALA A 52 -11.39 6.62 30.89
C ALA A 52 -11.24 7.59 29.71
N GLY A 53 -11.36 8.90 29.95
CA GLY A 53 -11.12 9.91 28.92
C GLY A 53 -9.71 9.84 28.36
N LEU A 54 -8.68 9.75 29.23
CA LEU A 54 -7.29 9.63 28.80
C LEU A 54 -7.05 8.35 27.99
N VAL A 55 -7.48 7.20 28.50
CA VAL A 55 -7.32 5.91 27.82
C VAL A 55 -7.96 5.95 26.44
N ASP A 56 -9.16 6.51 26.32
CA ASP A 56 -9.82 6.61 25.02
C ASP A 56 -9.00 7.43 24.04
N THR A 57 -8.62 8.66 24.41
CA THR A 57 -7.80 9.52 23.56
C THR A 57 -6.46 8.87 23.18
N PHE A 58 -5.81 8.17 24.12
CA PHE A 58 -4.55 7.48 23.83
C PHE A 58 -4.74 6.33 22.84
N VAL A 59 -5.77 5.52 23.01
CA VAL A 59 -5.99 4.32 22.21
C VAL A 59 -6.49 4.65 20.81
N THR A 60 -7.40 5.62 20.67
CA THR A 60 -8.00 5.97 19.38
C THR A 60 -7.23 7.08 18.67
N ASP A 61 -7.08 8.25 19.28
CA ASP A 61 -6.50 9.41 18.59
C ASP A 61 -4.98 9.28 18.43
N ILE A 62 -4.27 9.06 19.54
CA ILE A 62 -2.81 8.87 19.51
C ILE A 62 -2.47 7.57 18.79
N GLY A 63 -3.23 6.49 19.01
CA GLY A 63 -3.11 5.24 18.26
C GLY A 63 -3.19 5.45 16.74
N SER A 64 -4.22 6.16 16.26
CA SER A 64 -4.37 6.46 14.82
C SER A 64 -3.17 7.22 14.25
N LEU A 65 -2.67 8.23 15.00
CA LEU A 65 -1.50 9.01 14.61
C LEU A 65 -0.22 8.16 14.57
N LEU A 66 -0.03 7.27 15.54
CA LEU A 66 1.13 6.38 15.57
C LEU A 66 1.14 5.43 14.38
N TRP A 67 -0.01 4.88 14.00
CA TRP A 67 -0.12 4.00 12.83
C TRP A 67 0.04 4.75 11.51
N TYR A 68 -0.56 5.94 11.40
CA TYR A 68 -0.35 6.84 10.28
C TYR A 68 1.14 7.19 10.11
N LYS A 69 1.81 7.56 11.20
CA LYS A 69 3.23 7.87 11.21
C LYS A 69 4.08 6.65 10.83
N LYS A 70 3.75 5.46 11.35
CA LYS A 70 4.43 4.21 10.97
C LYS A 70 4.34 3.92 9.48
N ARG A 71 3.21 4.27 8.85
CA ARG A 71 3.00 4.15 7.40
C ARG A 71 3.87 5.13 6.62
N ILE A 72 3.93 6.40 7.03
CA ILE A 72 4.60 7.45 6.23
C ILE A 72 6.10 7.54 6.49
N ASP A 73 6.57 7.33 7.72
CA ASP A 73 7.99 7.41 8.09
C ASP A 73 8.85 6.27 7.49
N GLY A 74 8.27 5.40 6.65
CA GLY A 74 8.96 4.29 6.01
C GLY A 74 9.34 3.16 7.00
N SER A 75 8.79 3.18 8.21
CA SER A 75 9.01 2.09 9.19
C SER A 75 8.35 0.77 8.73
N ALA A 76 7.31 0.87 7.90
CA ALA A 76 6.73 -0.26 7.20
C ALA A 76 7.59 -0.59 5.98
N GLN A 77 8.30 -1.72 6.05
CA GLN A 77 9.26 -2.14 5.03
C GLN A 77 8.62 -3.01 3.95
N THR A 78 7.35 -3.35 4.11
CA THR A 78 6.67 -4.36 3.30
C THR A 78 5.25 -3.91 3.00
N GLU A 79 4.69 -4.32 1.86
CA GLU A 79 3.33 -3.94 1.44
C GLU A 79 2.28 -4.31 2.50
N ARG A 80 2.39 -5.52 3.06
CA ARG A 80 1.52 -5.98 4.16
C ARG A 80 1.65 -5.14 5.43
N GLN A 81 2.84 -4.62 5.76
CA GLN A 81 3.01 -3.71 6.90
C GLN A 81 2.40 -2.34 6.63
N LEU A 82 2.46 -1.85 5.38
CA LEU A 82 1.82 -0.60 4.96
C LEU A 82 0.30 -0.71 5.03
N GLU A 83 -0.26 -1.82 4.54
CA GLU A 83 -1.70 -2.10 4.61
C GLU A 83 -2.18 -2.19 6.05
N LEU A 84 -1.52 -2.99 6.90
CA LEU A 84 -1.89 -3.12 8.32
C LEU A 84 -1.84 -1.78 9.06
N ALA A 85 -0.81 -0.95 8.80
CA ALA A 85 -0.70 0.37 9.41
C ALA A 85 -1.79 1.32 8.88
N LYS A 86 -2.16 1.23 7.60
CA LYS A 86 -3.26 2.01 7.03
C LYS A 86 -4.59 1.60 7.65
N ASP A 87 -4.93 0.32 7.63
CA ASP A 87 -6.21 -0.18 8.12
C ASP A 87 -6.40 0.13 9.61
N ALA A 88 -5.35 -0.04 10.43
CA ALA A 88 -5.39 0.31 11.84
C ALA A 88 -5.53 1.82 12.07
N SER A 89 -4.80 2.65 11.31
CA SER A 89 -4.92 4.10 11.37
C SER A 89 -6.35 4.54 11.02
N ASP A 90 -6.90 4.05 9.92
CA ASP A 90 -8.22 4.43 9.41
C ASP A 90 -9.32 3.96 10.37
N ALA A 91 -9.24 2.72 10.86
CA ALA A 91 -10.22 2.19 11.81
C ALA A 91 -10.26 2.98 13.13
N LEU A 92 -9.09 3.31 13.70
CA LEU A 92 -9.01 4.09 14.94
C LEU A 92 -9.46 5.54 14.74
N PHE A 93 -9.14 6.13 13.59
CA PHE A 93 -9.60 7.47 13.24
C PHE A 93 -11.13 7.52 13.12
N TRP A 94 -11.74 6.60 12.38
CA TRP A 94 -13.20 6.56 12.24
C TRP A 94 -13.91 6.26 13.56
N LEU A 95 -13.30 5.45 14.44
CA LEU A 95 -13.82 5.24 15.78
C LEU A 95 -13.79 6.52 16.63
N SER A 96 -12.70 7.29 16.57
CA SER A 96 -12.61 8.62 17.21
C SER A 96 -13.68 9.57 16.67
N VAL A 97 -13.86 9.65 15.34
CA VAL A 97 -14.91 10.47 14.71
C VAL A 97 -16.30 10.05 15.17
N ALA A 98 -16.59 8.74 15.22
CA ALA A 98 -17.87 8.23 15.69
C ALA A 98 -18.16 8.61 17.16
N LYS A 99 -17.15 8.49 18.04
CA LYS A 99 -17.25 8.92 19.45
C LYS A 99 -17.44 10.42 19.58
N SER A 100 -16.74 11.20 18.76
CA SER A 100 -16.86 12.66 18.70
C SER A 100 -18.29 13.09 18.33
N ILE A 101 -18.86 12.47 17.29
CA ILE A 101 -20.25 12.73 16.87
C ILE A 101 -21.23 12.29 17.96
N ALA A 102 -21.02 11.11 18.57
CA ALA A 102 -21.87 10.62 19.64
C ALA A 102 -21.87 11.57 20.85
N VAL A 103 -20.71 12.10 21.25
CA VAL A 103 -20.63 13.06 22.35
C VAL A 103 -21.39 14.33 22.02
N LEU A 104 -21.28 14.84 20.79
CA LEU A 104 -21.98 16.05 20.37
C LEU A 104 -23.49 15.84 20.39
N ILE A 105 -23.99 14.71 19.89
CA ILE A 105 -25.43 14.39 19.90
C ILE A 105 -25.95 14.27 21.33
N LEU A 106 -25.21 13.56 22.20
CA LEU A 106 -25.64 13.29 23.57
C LEU A 106 -25.46 14.50 24.51
N ALA A 107 -24.48 15.37 24.24
CA ALA A 107 -24.24 16.59 25.02
C ALA A 107 -25.16 17.74 24.64
N VAL A 108 -25.79 17.69 23.46
CA VAL A 108 -26.75 18.71 23.04
C VAL A 108 -28.04 18.51 23.83
N ASP A 109 -28.24 19.42 24.79
CA ASP A 109 -29.37 19.46 25.73
C ASP A 109 -30.73 19.80 25.06
N LEU A 110 -30.81 19.71 23.72
CA LEU A 110 -32.07 19.89 22.97
C LEU A 110 -33.04 18.73 23.21
N VAL A 111 -32.55 17.58 23.69
CA VAL A 111 -33.35 16.38 23.96
C VAL A 111 -32.97 15.81 25.32
N THR A 112 -33.95 15.68 26.21
CA THR A 112 -33.74 14.98 27.49
C THR A 112 -33.62 13.49 27.21
N TRP A 113 -32.39 12.98 27.20
CA TRP A 113 -32.13 11.58 26.91
C TRP A 113 -32.57 10.69 28.09
N PRO A 114 -33.36 9.63 27.85
CA PRO A 114 -33.70 8.69 28.90
C PRO A 114 -32.44 7.96 29.38
N GLY A 115 -32.35 7.70 30.69
CA GLY A 115 -31.13 7.15 31.32
C GLY A 115 -30.64 5.83 30.71
N TRP A 116 -31.55 4.99 30.18
CA TRP A 116 -31.17 3.74 29.51
C TRP A 116 -30.40 3.98 28.20
N LEU A 117 -30.65 5.08 27.47
CA LEU A 117 -29.89 5.43 26.26
C LEU A 117 -28.47 5.87 26.62
N LEU A 118 -28.31 6.66 27.70
CA LEU A 118 -27.00 7.07 28.19
C LEU A 118 -26.19 5.86 28.69
N GLN A 119 -26.86 4.91 29.36
CA GLN A 119 -26.23 3.66 29.78
C GLN A 119 -25.81 2.80 28.59
N LEU A 120 -26.67 2.69 27.56
CA LEU A 120 -26.34 1.99 26.33
C LEU A 120 -25.16 2.64 25.60
N ALA A 121 -25.11 3.97 25.53
CA ALA A 121 -23.97 4.70 24.97
C ALA A 121 -22.68 4.40 25.76
N GLY A 122 -22.75 4.31 27.08
CA GLY A 122 -21.62 3.91 27.93
C GLY A 122 -21.15 2.47 27.67
N ILE A 123 -22.08 1.52 27.50
CA ILE A 123 -21.74 0.12 27.17
C ILE A 123 -21.10 0.03 25.78
N VAL A 124 -21.72 0.64 24.77
CA VAL A 124 -21.19 0.64 23.39
C VAL A 124 -19.83 1.34 23.34
N GLY A 125 -19.70 2.47 24.04
CA GLY A 125 -18.44 3.18 24.19
C GLY A 125 -17.34 2.31 24.78
N THR A 126 -17.65 1.65 25.90
CA THR A 126 -16.77 0.72 26.60
C THR A 126 -16.32 -0.45 25.71
N VAL A 127 -17.26 -1.11 25.03
CA VAL A 127 -16.96 -2.21 24.11
C VAL A 127 -16.09 -1.71 22.95
N GLY A 128 -16.39 -0.52 22.43
CA GLY A 128 -15.58 0.13 21.39
C GLY A 128 -14.15 0.39 21.84
N THR A 129 -13.94 0.89 23.06
CA THR A 129 -12.61 1.12 23.65
C THR A 129 -11.83 -0.18 23.81
N ILE A 130 -12.46 -1.22 24.37
CA ILE A 130 -11.83 -2.53 24.53
C ILE A 130 -11.46 -3.10 23.15
N GLY A 131 -12.36 -3.00 22.17
CA GLY A 131 -12.10 -3.41 20.79
C GLY A 131 -10.92 -2.66 20.17
N ALA A 132 -10.81 -1.36 20.40
CA ALA A 132 -9.70 -0.55 19.92
C ALA A 132 -8.36 -0.92 20.58
N VAL A 133 -8.36 -1.25 21.88
CA VAL A 133 -7.18 -1.77 22.58
C VAL A 133 -6.75 -3.10 21.95
N VAL A 134 -7.67 -4.04 21.78
CA VAL A 134 -7.40 -5.36 21.18
C VAL A 134 -6.89 -5.20 19.75
N LEU A 135 -7.50 -4.32 18.96
CA LEU A 135 -7.06 -4.01 17.60
C LEU A 135 -5.62 -3.49 17.60
N ASN A 136 -5.27 -2.56 18.49
CA ASN A 136 -3.90 -2.05 18.58
C ASN A 136 -2.90 -3.18 18.87
N PHE A 137 -3.15 -4.03 19.87
CA PHE A 137 -2.26 -5.15 20.20
C PHE A 137 -2.15 -6.17 19.08
N TRP A 138 -3.29 -6.52 18.46
CA TRP A 138 -3.32 -7.46 17.34
C TRP A 138 -2.55 -6.91 16.14
N THR A 139 -2.74 -5.64 15.79
CA THR A 139 -2.01 -5.00 14.69
C THR A 139 -0.51 -4.94 15.00
N VAL A 140 -0.09 -4.65 16.23
CA VAL A 140 1.35 -4.72 16.61
C VAL A 140 1.93 -6.11 16.36
N ASP A 141 1.23 -7.16 16.79
CA ASP A 141 1.67 -8.55 16.59
C ASP A 141 1.76 -8.93 15.10
N GLN A 142 0.73 -8.61 14.31
CA GLN A 142 0.72 -8.87 12.87
C GLN A 142 1.79 -8.06 12.12
N TYR A 143 1.97 -6.81 12.51
CA TYR A 143 2.98 -5.92 11.93
C TYR A 143 4.40 -6.45 12.20
N ALA A 144 4.66 -6.95 13.42
CA ALA A 144 5.93 -7.57 13.77
C ALA A 144 6.19 -8.85 12.97
N LYS A 145 5.16 -9.70 12.78
CA LYS A 145 5.26 -10.94 11.99
C LYS A 145 5.46 -10.71 10.50
N ALA A 146 4.88 -9.64 9.94
CA ALA A 146 4.97 -9.33 8.51
C ALA A 146 6.38 -8.90 8.07
N GLY A 147 7.19 -8.32 8.95
CA GLY A 147 8.55 -7.84 8.62
C GLY A 147 9.52 -8.95 8.19
N PRO A 148 9.75 -10.00 9.01
CA PRO A 148 10.65 -11.10 8.67
C PRO A 148 10.17 -11.93 7.47
N ALA A 149 8.86 -12.19 7.40
CA ALA A 149 8.28 -13.04 6.35
C ALA A 149 8.48 -12.45 4.95
N ASN A 150 8.29 -11.15 4.79
CA ASN A 150 8.46 -10.48 3.50
C ASN A 150 9.93 -10.25 3.14
N LYS A 151 10.85 -10.08 4.11
CA LYS A 151 12.29 -10.06 3.81
C LYS A 151 12.78 -11.38 3.26
N ALA A 152 12.34 -12.49 3.85
CA ALA A 152 12.65 -13.83 3.36
C ALA A 152 12.05 -14.07 1.96
N ALA A 153 10.80 -13.65 1.73
CA ALA A 153 10.16 -13.76 0.43
C ALA A 153 10.82 -12.88 -0.65
N LEU A 154 11.28 -11.67 -0.28
CA LEU A 154 11.98 -10.77 -1.20
C LEU A 154 13.37 -11.34 -1.59
N ALA A 155 14.09 -11.91 -0.62
CA ALA A 155 15.36 -12.59 -0.88
C ALA A 155 15.16 -13.80 -1.81
N ASP A 156 14.17 -14.66 -1.54
CA ASP A 156 13.86 -15.81 -2.40
C ASP A 156 13.39 -15.38 -3.81
N ALA A 157 12.65 -14.27 -3.92
CA ALA A 157 12.28 -13.71 -5.22
C ALA A 157 13.48 -13.16 -6.00
N GLN A 158 14.43 -12.50 -5.32
CA GLN A 158 15.68 -12.02 -5.92
C GLN A 158 16.57 -13.18 -6.37
N ASP A 159 16.69 -14.22 -5.54
CA ASP A 159 17.44 -15.43 -5.87
C ASP A 159 16.84 -16.15 -7.08
N ARG A 160 15.51 -16.25 -7.16
CA ARG A 160 14.81 -16.82 -8.32
C ARG A 160 14.96 -15.98 -9.58
N ALA A 161 15.00 -14.65 -9.46
CA ALA A 161 15.25 -13.76 -10.59
C ALA A 161 16.68 -13.94 -11.12
N ALA A 162 17.67 -13.97 -10.22
CA ALA A 162 19.06 -14.23 -10.58
C ALA A 162 19.24 -15.61 -11.26
N LEU A 163 18.59 -16.66 -10.74
CA LEU A 163 18.59 -18.00 -11.35
C LEU A 163 17.93 -18.00 -12.74
N ARG A 164 16.85 -17.25 -12.94
CA ARG A 164 16.21 -17.13 -14.26
C ARG A 164 17.09 -16.42 -15.27
N ASP A 165 17.78 -15.36 -14.87
CA ASP A 165 18.69 -14.63 -15.75
C ASP A 165 19.92 -15.48 -16.10
N GLU A 166 20.45 -16.25 -15.15
CA GLU A 166 21.51 -17.21 -15.41
C GLU A 166 21.07 -18.32 -16.38
N LEU A 167 19.87 -18.89 -16.17
CA LEU A 167 19.30 -19.89 -17.09
C LEU A 167 19.07 -19.34 -18.49
N ARG A 168 18.56 -18.11 -18.61
CA ARG A 168 18.41 -17.43 -19.90
C ARG A 168 19.77 -17.25 -20.59
N GLY A 169 20.80 -16.82 -19.86
CA GLY A 169 22.17 -16.69 -20.37
C GLY A 169 22.74 -18.02 -20.87
N ARG A 170 22.51 -19.12 -20.14
CA ARG A 170 22.95 -20.46 -20.57
C ARG A 170 22.20 -20.95 -21.80
N ILE A 171 20.90 -20.69 -21.90
CA ILE A 171 20.09 -21.06 -23.07
C ILE A 171 20.51 -20.26 -24.29
N SER A 172 20.74 -18.95 -24.16
CA SER A 172 21.21 -18.11 -25.26
C SER A 172 22.60 -18.54 -25.73
N ALA A 173 23.52 -18.87 -24.81
CA ALA A 173 24.84 -19.36 -25.15
C ALA A 173 24.78 -20.68 -25.94
N ARG A 174 23.98 -21.67 -25.49
CA ARG A 174 23.78 -22.92 -26.23
C ARG A 174 23.12 -22.72 -27.59
N ARG A 175 22.23 -21.73 -27.71
CA ARG A 175 21.59 -21.40 -28.99
C ARG A 175 22.60 -20.81 -29.97
N ALA A 176 23.48 -19.92 -29.51
CA ALA A 176 24.57 -19.37 -30.31
C ALA A 176 25.52 -20.48 -30.80
N GLU A 177 25.94 -21.39 -29.91
CA GLU A 177 26.83 -22.51 -30.28
C GLU A 177 26.20 -23.42 -31.36
N ARG A 178 24.89 -23.71 -31.27
CA ARG A 178 24.18 -24.47 -32.31
C ARG A 178 24.08 -23.71 -33.63
N LEU A 179 23.88 -22.40 -33.59
CA LEU A 179 23.83 -21.58 -34.80
C LEU A 179 25.20 -21.51 -35.49
N ASP A 180 26.29 -21.35 -34.72
CA ASP A 180 27.66 -21.42 -35.24
C ASP A 180 27.93 -22.79 -35.89
N THR A 181 27.53 -23.88 -35.22
CA THR A 181 27.71 -25.24 -35.77
C THR A 181 26.93 -25.45 -37.08
N LEU A 182 25.72 -24.90 -37.19
CA LEU A 182 24.92 -24.96 -38.42
C LEU A 182 25.53 -24.11 -39.54
N ALA A 183 26.05 -22.94 -39.23
CA ALA A 183 26.76 -22.09 -40.18
C ALA A 183 28.00 -22.80 -40.75
N ASP A 184 28.78 -23.45 -39.89
CA ASP A 184 29.96 -24.24 -40.30
C ASP A 184 29.57 -25.45 -41.18
N GLN A 185 28.47 -26.13 -40.86
CA GLN A 185 27.98 -27.25 -41.67
C GLN A 185 27.50 -26.80 -43.05
N LEU A 186 26.82 -25.66 -43.14
CA LEU A 186 26.39 -25.08 -44.41
C LEU A 186 27.57 -24.60 -45.25
N PHE A 187 28.63 -24.06 -44.62
CA PHE A 187 29.89 -23.75 -45.28
C PHE A 187 30.50 -24.99 -45.95
N GLN A 188 30.55 -26.11 -45.23
CA GLN A 188 31.11 -27.37 -45.75
C GLN A 188 30.29 -27.97 -46.90
N LEU A 189 28.99 -27.68 -46.97
CA LEU A 189 28.09 -28.15 -48.03
C LEU A 189 28.13 -27.29 -49.31
N GLY A 190 28.91 -26.21 -49.34
CA GLY A 190 29.11 -25.40 -50.53
C GLY A 190 28.04 -24.33 -50.78
N TYR A 191 27.23 -24.01 -49.78
CA TYR A 191 26.27 -22.90 -49.84
C TYR A 191 26.97 -21.54 -49.83
N ASP A 192 26.50 -20.64 -50.69
CA ASP A 192 27.05 -19.31 -51.00
C ASP A 192 26.74 -18.26 -49.91
N GLU A 193 27.47 -17.13 -49.92
CA GLU A 193 27.35 -16.06 -48.92
C GLU A 193 25.93 -15.46 -48.82
N SER A 194 25.14 -15.55 -49.90
CA SER A 194 23.78 -15.00 -49.95
C SER A 194 22.80 -15.78 -49.05
N GLU A 195 22.93 -17.10 -48.97
CA GLU A 195 22.09 -17.94 -48.12
C GLU A 195 22.52 -17.91 -46.64
N ARG A 196 23.77 -17.53 -46.34
CA ARG A 196 24.24 -17.30 -44.96
C ARG A 196 23.64 -16.03 -44.36
N GLY A 197 23.42 -15.00 -45.17
CA GLY A 197 22.77 -13.76 -44.73
C GLY A 197 21.34 -13.98 -44.23
N LEU A 198 20.61 -14.95 -44.81
CA LEU A 198 19.25 -15.30 -44.38
C LEU A 198 19.20 -15.94 -42.98
N ILE A 199 20.24 -16.68 -42.58
CA ILE A 199 20.32 -17.26 -41.23
C ILE A 199 20.64 -16.18 -40.19
N ASP A 200 21.49 -15.22 -40.54
CA ASP A 200 21.78 -14.06 -39.69
C ASP A 200 20.56 -13.13 -39.54
N GLU A 201 19.73 -13.03 -40.57
CA GLU A 201 18.46 -12.30 -40.56
C GLU A 201 17.38 -13.01 -39.72
N ILE A 202 17.28 -14.35 -39.81
CA ILE A 202 16.35 -15.17 -39.02
C ILE A 202 16.80 -15.30 -37.56
N ALA A 203 18.10 -15.32 -37.28
CA ALA A 203 18.65 -15.40 -35.92
C ALA A 203 18.60 -14.07 -35.15
N GLY A 204 18.30 -12.95 -35.84
CA GLY A 204 18.36 -11.62 -35.28
C GLY A 204 19.77 -11.06 -35.37
N THR A 205 19.93 -10.09 -36.27
CA THR A 205 21.20 -9.48 -36.67
C THR A 205 22.13 -9.14 -35.49
N GLY A 206 23.28 -9.82 -35.46
CA GLY A 206 24.43 -9.46 -34.61
C GLY A 206 24.59 -10.22 -33.30
N THR A 207 23.99 -11.41 -33.10
CA THR A 207 24.19 -12.19 -31.87
C THR A 207 25.56 -12.89 -31.82
N ALA A 208 26.12 -13.32 -32.95
CA ALA A 208 27.47 -13.90 -33.00
C ALA A 208 28.57 -12.82 -32.83
N GLU A 209 28.39 -11.64 -33.43
CA GLU A 209 29.35 -10.53 -33.37
C GLU A 209 29.39 -9.83 -31.98
N ARG A 210 28.23 -9.70 -31.31
CA ARG A 210 28.14 -9.05 -29.98
C ARG A 210 28.66 -9.90 -28.82
N LEU A 211 28.74 -11.22 -28.98
CA LEU A 211 29.28 -12.12 -27.95
C LEU A 211 30.81 -12.28 -28.05
N ARG A 212 31.43 -11.85 -29.17
CA ARG A 212 32.89 -11.89 -29.38
C ARG A 212 33.64 -10.62 -28.94
N GLN A 213 32.95 -9.56 -28.52
CA GLN A 213 33.59 -8.32 -28.05
C GLN A 213 33.66 -8.26 -26.51
N PRO A 214 34.83 -8.51 -25.89
CA PRO A 214 35.10 -8.06 -24.54
C PRO A 214 35.58 -6.60 -24.59
N GLU A 215 34.71 -5.65 -24.95
CA GLU A 215 35.05 -4.23 -24.84
C GLU A 215 33.83 -3.33 -24.63
N ARG A 216 33.96 -2.43 -23.64
CA ARG A 216 32.97 -1.40 -23.30
C ARG A 216 32.67 -0.53 -24.52
N PRO A 217 31.39 -0.21 -24.79
CA PRO A 217 31.08 0.81 -25.77
C PRO A 217 31.39 2.20 -25.20
N THR A 218 32.43 2.86 -25.71
CA THR A 218 32.51 4.33 -25.72
C THR A 218 31.57 4.85 -26.80
N LEU A 219 30.30 5.04 -26.43
CA LEU A 219 29.39 5.92 -27.17
C LEU A 219 29.73 7.38 -26.84
N PRO A 220 29.64 8.32 -27.80
CA PRO A 220 29.60 9.74 -27.45
C PRO A 220 28.41 9.99 -26.52
N ALA A 221 28.67 10.63 -25.38
CA ALA A 221 27.70 10.91 -24.34
C ALA A 221 26.58 11.83 -24.88
N VAL A 222 25.49 11.25 -25.36
CA VAL A 222 24.18 11.88 -25.24
C VAL A 222 23.63 11.38 -23.92
N THR A 223 23.77 12.19 -22.88
CA THR A 223 23.11 11.97 -21.60
C THR A 223 21.63 12.23 -21.83
N PRO A 224 20.74 11.21 -21.87
CA PRO A 224 19.32 11.49 -21.80
C PRO A 224 19.10 12.23 -20.49
N THR A 225 18.48 13.40 -20.59
CA THR A 225 18.11 14.14 -19.38
C THR A 225 17.03 13.33 -18.66
N HIS A 226 16.95 13.49 -17.34
CA HIS A 226 15.95 12.83 -16.51
C HIS A 226 14.53 13.02 -17.09
N ASP A 227 14.27 14.14 -17.78
CA ASP A 227 12.99 14.46 -18.41
C ASP A 227 12.69 13.57 -19.63
N ASP A 228 13.70 13.13 -20.38
CA ASP A 228 13.53 12.23 -21.53
C ASP A 228 13.10 10.82 -21.08
N LEU A 229 13.61 10.37 -19.92
CA LEU A 229 13.22 9.10 -19.31
C LEU A 229 11.78 9.15 -18.75
N TRP A 230 11.40 10.25 -18.10
CA TRP A 230 10.02 10.42 -17.60
C TRP A 230 8.99 10.57 -18.71
N GLN A 231 9.32 11.24 -19.82
CA GLN A 231 8.42 11.31 -20.97
C GLN A 231 8.22 9.95 -21.65
N SER A 232 9.24 9.09 -21.69
CA SER A 232 9.09 7.73 -22.22
C SER A 232 8.14 6.86 -21.39
N ILE A 233 8.20 6.98 -20.05
CA ILE A 233 7.32 6.24 -19.14
C ILE A 233 5.88 6.75 -19.22
N LEU A 234 5.68 8.07 -19.26
CA LEU A 234 4.35 8.68 -19.37
C LEU A 234 3.67 8.40 -20.72
N SER A 235 4.44 8.29 -21.80
CA SER A 235 3.92 7.99 -23.14
C SER A 235 3.54 6.51 -23.31
N ASP A 236 4.21 5.59 -22.61
CA ASP A 236 3.81 4.18 -22.57
C ASP A 236 2.57 3.94 -21.70
N ASP A 237 2.42 4.67 -20.58
CA ASP A 237 1.26 4.55 -19.68
C ASP A 237 -0.03 5.12 -20.34
N MET A 238 0.09 6.24 -21.07
CA MET A 238 -1.04 6.78 -21.84
C MET A 238 -1.50 5.83 -22.95
N ARG A 239 -0.58 5.17 -23.66
CA ARG A 239 -0.92 4.18 -24.70
C ARG A 239 -1.57 2.92 -24.15
N GLN A 240 -1.26 2.51 -22.92
CA GLN A 240 -1.97 1.42 -22.25
C GLN A 240 -3.37 1.82 -21.81
N SER A 241 -3.57 3.06 -21.35
CA SER A 241 -4.88 3.57 -20.93
C SER A 241 -5.86 3.73 -22.10
N GLU A 242 -5.39 4.10 -23.30
CA GLU A 242 -6.21 4.18 -24.52
C GLU A 242 -6.59 2.80 -25.05
N ARG A 243 -5.77 1.76 -24.83
CA ARG A 243 -6.11 0.38 -25.22
C ARG A 243 -7.13 -0.28 -24.29
N GLN A 244 -7.26 0.18 -23.04
CA GLN A 244 -8.26 -0.34 -22.10
C GLN A 244 -9.63 0.35 -22.22
N ARG A 245 -9.72 1.53 -22.84
CA ARG A 245 -11.00 2.18 -23.16
C ARG A 245 -11.47 1.77 -24.55
N GLY A 246 -12.01 0.57 -24.65
CA GLY A 246 -12.81 0.15 -25.81
C GLY A 246 -14.02 1.09 -26.04
N PRO A 247 -14.56 1.13 -27.26
CA PRO A 247 -15.58 2.09 -27.65
C PRO A 247 -16.87 1.89 -26.84
N ALA A 248 -17.31 2.95 -26.17
CA ALA A 248 -18.61 3.02 -25.51
C ALA A 248 -19.71 2.94 -26.59
N GLY A 249 -20.20 1.72 -26.83
CA GLY A 249 -21.40 1.45 -27.59
C GLY A 249 -22.63 1.82 -26.76
N SER A 250 -23.30 2.89 -27.20
CA SER A 250 -24.71 3.16 -26.98
C SER A 250 -25.57 1.97 -27.44
N ASP A 251 -26.48 1.48 -26.61
CA ASP A 251 -27.92 1.47 -26.94
C ASP A 251 -28.80 0.79 -25.88
N ALA A 252 -29.92 1.47 -25.62
CA ALA A 252 -31.27 0.97 -25.42
C ALA A 252 -31.59 -0.10 -24.34
N GLY A 253 -32.20 0.38 -23.25
CA GLY A 253 -33.60 0.10 -22.90
C GLY A 253 -34.08 -1.36 -22.84
N ALA A 254 -34.29 -1.86 -21.63
CA ALA A 254 -35.35 -2.82 -21.35
C ALA A 254 -35.86 -2.65 -19.91
N SER A 255 -37.10 -2.18 -19.83
CA SER A 255 -37.95 -2.22 -18.65
C SER A 255 -38.26 -3.66 -18.27
N PHE A 256 -38.13 -4.01 -16.98
CA PHE A 256 -38.88 -5.14 -16.43
C PHE A 256 -39.48 -4.80 -15.07
N ARG A 257 -40.76 -5.16 -14.99
CA ARG A 257 -41.79 -4.83 -14.01
C ARG A 257 -42.13 -6.11 -13.25
N ASN A 258 -42.32 -5.97 -11.93
CA ASN A 258 -43.07 -6.83 -10.98
C ASN A 258 -42.90 -8.36 -10.98
N GLY A 259 -42.75 -8.91 -9.77
CA GLY A 259 -43.02 -10.31 -9.49
C GLY A 259 -42.90 -10.65 -8.00
N THR A 260 -44.01 -10.53 -7.28
CA THR A 260 -44.26 -11.07 -5.94
C THR A 260 -44.16 -12.60 -5.89
N GLY A 261 -43.71 -13.15 -4.76
CA GLY A 261 -44.23 -14.41 -4.23
C GLY A 261 -43.20 -15.49 -3.89
N ARG A 262 -42.77 -15.57 -2.63
CA ARG A 262 -43.26 -16.54 -1.62
C ARG A 262 -42.65 -16.22 -0.26
#